data_AF-G7LPV3-F1
#
_entry.id   AF-G7LPV3-F1
#
_cell.length_a   1.000
_cell.length_b   1.000
_cell.length_c   1.000
_cell.angle_alpha   90.00
_cell.angle_beta   90.00
_cell.angle_gamma   90.00
#
_symmetry.space_group_name_H-M   'P 1'
#
loop_
_entity.id
_entity.type
_entity.pdbx_description
1 polymer ?
#
loop_
_entity_poly.entity_id
_entity_poly.type
_entity_poly.pdbx_seq_one_letter_code
_entity_poly.pdbx_strand_id
1 'polypeptide(L)'
;MKRWAIWVALALAGCGNAPAPDPVYVEVKVPIAVPCKAFPVERPAFAVDQLPIGSTIDKQMRALRAERHQRTGYERQLLAAITACSE
;
A
#
# COMPACT_ATOMS: atom_id res chain seq x y z
N MET A 1 -33.55 11.55 -66.15
CA MET A 1 -32.80 12.27 -65.09
C MET A 1 -33.39 12.05 -63.69
N LYS A 2 -34.71 12.19 -63.46
CA LYS A 2 -35.33 12.06 -62.12
C LYS A 2 -35.20 10.67 -61.46
N ARG A 3 -35.16 9.59 -62.25
CA ARG A 3 -34.99 8.21 -61.75
C ARG A 3 -33.58 7.92 -61.19
N TRP A 4 -32.56 8.62 -61.69
CA TRP A 4 -31.17 8.39 -61.29
C TRP A 4 -30.87 9.01 -59.93
N ALA A 5 -31.48 10.16 -59.63
CA ALA A 5 -31.41 10.78 -58.31
C ALA A 5 -31.94 9.86 -57.20
N ILE A 6 -32.95 9.04 -57.49
CA ILE A 6 -33.53 8.08 -56.54
C ILE A 6 -32.54 6.95 -56.24
N TRP A 7 -31.87 6.40 -57.26
CA TRP A 7 -30.87 5.35 -57.09
C TRP A 7 -29.64 5.83 -56.33
N VAL A 8 -29.18 7.06 -56.61
CA VAL A 8 -28.08 7.69 -55.87
C VAL A 8 -28.47 7.93 -54.41
N ALA A 9 -29.66 8.45 -54.14
CA ALA A 9 -30.15 8.64 -52.77
C ALA A 9 -30.26 7.33 -51.99
N LEU A 10 -30.69 6.23 -52.64
CA LEU A 10 -30.76 4.91 -52.02
C LEU A 10 -29.39 4.34 -51.64
N ALA A 11 -28.38 4.54 -52.50
CA ALA A 11 -27.03 4.07 -52.26
C ALA A 11 -26.35 4.80 -51.08
N LEU A 12 -26.63 6.09 -50.89
CA LEU A 12 -26.06 6.86 -49.78
C LEU A 12 -26.73 6.57 -48.42
N ALA A 13 -27.98 6.11 -48.40
CA ALA A 13 -28.70 5.81 -47.15
C ALA A 13 -28.17 4.56 -46.41
N GLY A 14 -27.31 3.75 -47.03
CA GLY A 14 -26.78 2.51 -46.44
C GLY A 14 -25.56 2.66 -45.53
N CYS A 15 -24.78 3.75 -45.63
CA CYS A 15 -23.48 3.86 -44.95
C CYS A 15 -23.53 4.30 -43.48
N GLY A 16 -24.69 4.71 -42.95
CA GLY A 16 -24.81 5.23 -41.57
C GLY A 16 -25.44 4.28 -40.55
N ASN A 17 -25.94 3.12 -40.98
CA ASN A 17 -26.78 2.23 -40.16
C ASN A 17 -26.01 1.02 -39.58
N ALA A 18 -24.68 1.10 -39.50
CA ALA A 18 -23.90 0.06 -38.84
C ALA A 18 -24.21 0.09 -37.32
N PRO A 19 -24.67 -1.03 -36.72
CA PRO A 19 -24.85 -1.09 -35.28
C PRO A 19 -23.51 -0.83 -34.59
N ALA A 20 -23.55 -0.12 -33.46
CA ALA A 20 -22.34 0.08 -32.65
C ALA A 20 -21.75 -1.30 -32.31
N PRO A 21 -20.42 -1.47 -32.42
CA PRO A 21 -19.79 -2.73 -32.04
C PRO A 21 -20.11 -3.04 -30.58
N ASP A 22 -20.30 -4.33 -30.27
CA ASP A 22 -20.57 -4.77 -28.91
C ASP A 22 -19.46 -4.28 -27.96
N PRO A 23 -19.81 -3.86 -26.73
CA PRO A 23 -18.83 -3.36 -25.78
C PRO A 23 -17.78 -4.44 -25.49
N VAL A 24 -16.51 -4.11 -25.77
CA VAL A 24 -15.37 -4.97 -25.44
C VAL A 24 -15.04 -4.78 -23.97
N TYR A 25 -15.29 -5.79 -23.16
CA TYR A 25 -14.90 -5.79 -21.76
C TYR A 25 -13.39 -5.93 -21.63
N VAL A 26 -12.78 -5.05 -20.84
CA VAL A 26 -11.35 -5.09 -20.50
C VAL A 26 -11.23 -5.38 -19.02
N GLU A 27 -10.49 -6.43 -18.67
CA GLU A 27 -10.16 -6.72 -17.28
C GLU A 27 -9.13 -5.70 -16.76
N VAL A 28 -9.47 -4.99 -15.68
CA VAL A 28 -8.58 -4.05 -15.01
C VAL A 28 -8.22 -4.60 -13.64
N LYS A 29 -6.91 -4.77 -13.38
CA LYS A 29 -6.41 -5.16 -12.05
C LYS A 29 -6.39 -3.94 -11.14
N VAL A 30 -7.40 -3.82 -10.29
CA VAL A 30 -7.46 -2.78 -9.26
C VAL A 30 -6.69 -3.26 -8.03
N PRO A 31 -5.68 -2.52 -7.55
CA PRO A 31 -5.00 -2.87 -6.31
C PRO A 31 -5.97 -2.67 -5.13
N ILE A 32 -6.12 -3.69 -4.31
CA ILE A 32 -6.89 -3.63 -3.06
C ILE A 32 -5.91 -3.65 -1.88
N ALA A 33 -6.22 -2.87 -0.84
CA ALA A 33 -5.42 -2.86 0.38
C ALA A 33 -5.55 -4.21 1.10
N VAL A 34 -4.42 -4.88 1.32
CA VAL A 34 -4.36 -6.12 2.11
C VAL A 34 -4.17 -5.75 3.59
N PRO A 35 -4.97 -6.30 4.51
CA PRO A 35 -4.79 -6.01 5.93
C PRO A 35 -3.50 -6.67 6.44
N CYS A 36 -2.63 -5.90 7.08
CA CYS A 36 -1.45 -6.47 7.73
C CYS A 36 -1.86 -7.33 8.94
N LYS A 37 -1.26 -8.53 9.04
CA LYS A 37 -1.45 -9.48 10.14
C LYS A 37 -0.26 -9.50 11.10
N ALA A 38 0.17 -8.32 11.57
CA ALA A 38 1.22 -8.21 12.58
C ALA A 38 0.61 -7.85 13.96
N PHE A 39 1.17 -8.43 15.02
CA PHE A 39 0.84 -8.02 16.38
C PHE A 39 1.57 -6.71 16.74
N PRO A 40 0.95 -5.85 17.57
CA PRO A 40 1.63 -4.66 18.06
C PRO A 40 2.85 -5.07 18.90
N VAL A 41 4.02 -4.51 18.59
CA VAL A 41 5.23 -4.70 19.39
C VAL A 41 5.20 -3.72 20.55
N GLU A 42 5.17 -4.25 21.78
CA GLU A 42 5.13 -3.43 22.98
C GLU A 42 6.44 -2.69 23.22
N ARG A 43 6.37 -1.42 23.62
CA ARG A 43 7.55 -0.65 24.03
C ARG A 43 8.09 -1.26 25.33
N PRO A 44 9.35 -1.72 25.36
CA PRO A 44 9.92 -2.27 26.58
C PRO A 44 10.09 -1.18 27.65
N ALA A 45 10.11 -1.59 28.91
CA ALA A 45 10.53 -0.72 30.00
C ALA A 45 12.04 -0.43 29.88
N PHE A 46 12.36 0.67 29.23
CA PHE A 46 13.74 1.06 28.96
C PHE A 46 14.49 1.39 30.26
N ALA A 47 15.73 0.92 30.36
CA ALA A 47 16.53 1.06 31.58
C ALA A 47 16.77 2.54 31.96
N VAL A 48 16.88 3.45 30.98
CA VAL A 48 17.06 4.88 31.26
C VAL A 48 15.78 5.54 31.79
N ASP A 49 14.60 5.07 31.37
CA ASP A 49 13.30 5.64 31.82
C ASP A 49 13.11 5.46 33.35
N GLN A 50 13.76 4.46 33.94
CA GLN A 50 13.70 4.18 35.38
C GLN A 50 14.83 4.86 36.18
N LEU A 51 15.73 5.61 35.52
CA LEU A 51 16.89 6.18 36.17
C LEU A 51 16.53 7.50 36.87
N PRO A 52 16.81 7.65 38.19
CA PRO A 52 16.57 8.90 38.89
C PRO A 52 17.37 10.07 38.30
N ILE A 53 16.76 11.25 38.25
CA ILE A 53 17.43 12.49 37.86
C ILE A 53 18.61 12.75 38.81
N GLY A 54 19.76 13.12 38.26
CA GLY A 54 20.99 13.36 39.04
C GLY A 54 21.75 12.08 39.42
N SER A 55 21.37 10.92 38.87
CA SER A 55 22.14 9.68 39.05
C SER A 55 23.61 9.86 38.66
N THR A 56 24.50 9.19 39.38
CA THR A 56 25.95 9.22 39.13
C THR A 56 26.29 8.63 37.75
N ILE A 57 27.42 9.05 37.18
CA ILE A 57 27.84 8.68 35.82
C ILE A 57 27.92 7.15 35.66
N ASP A 58 28.40 6.41 36.66
CA ASP A 58 28.48 4.95 36.63
C ASP A 58 27.10 4.28 36.54
N LYS A 59 26.07 4.84 37.20
CA LYS A 59 24.68 4.38 37.07
C LYS A 59 24.10 4.70 35.70
N GLN A 60 24.35 5.90 35.18
CA GLN A 60 23.94 6.30 33.82
C GLN A 60 24.55 5.38 32.76
N MET A 61 25.86 5.12 32.84
CA MET A 61 26.56 4.28 31.86
C MET A 61 26.10 2.82 31.89
N ARG A 62 25.77 2.29 33.08
CA ARG A 62 25.18 0.94 33.19
C ARG A 62 23.78 0.89 32.56
N ALA A 63 22.92 1.87 32.84
CA ALA A 63 21.59 1.95 32.25
C ALA A 63 21.65 2.06 30.71
N LEU A 64 22.51 2.94 30.17
CA LEU A 64 22.70 3.11 28.73
C LEU A 64 23.21 1.85 28.03
N ARG A 65 24.12 1.10 28.66
CA ARG A 65 24.63 -0.15 28.09
C ARG A 65 23.56 -1.25 28.09
N ALA A 66 22.77 -1.36 29.16
CA ALA A 66 21.64 -2.29 29.21
C ALA A 66 20.58 -1.91 28.16
N GLU A 67 20.23 -0.63 28.06
CA GLU A 67 19.24 -0.14 27.11
C GLU A 67 19.67 -0.33 25.65
N ARG A 68 20.96 -0.23 25.34
CA ARG A 68 21.46 -0.53 23.99
C ARG A 68 20.99 -1.91 23.52
N HIS A 69 21.09 -2.93 24.37
CA HIS A 69 20.61 -4.27 24.05
C HIS A 69 19.08 -4.35 23.95
N GLN A 70 18.36 -3.65 24.84
CA GLN A 70 16.89 -3.55 24.78
C GLN A 70 16.43 -2.95 23.44
N ARG A 71 17.05 -1.86 22.99
CA ARG A 71 16.74 -1.21 21.71
C ARG A 71 17.04 -2.10 20.52
N THR A 72 18.19 -2.77 20.50
CA THR A 72 18.49 -3.71 19.41
C THR A 72 17.48 -4.87 19.35
N GLY A 73 16.98 -5.35 20.49
CA GLY A 73 15.91 -6.35 20.53
C GLY A 73 14.59 -5.80 19.99
N TYR A 74 14.18 -4.63 20.46
CA TYR A 74 12.95 -3.96 20.05
C TYR A 74 12.95 -3.60 18.56
N GLU A 75 14.05 -3.08 18.03
CA GLU A 75 14.22 -2.78 16.60
C GLU A 75 14.08 -4.04 15.74
N ARG A 76 14.64 -5.17 16.17
CA ARG A 76 14.46 -6.45 15.44
C ARG A 76 13.02 -6.92 15.43
N GLN A 77 12.31 -6.79 16.55
CA GLN A 77 10.88 -7.14 16.63
C GLN A 77 10.04 -6.22 15.74
N LEU A 78 10.32 -4.92 15.74
CA LEU A 78 9.65 -3.96 14.85
C LEU A 78 9.92 -4.27 13.38
N LEU A 79 11.17 -4.54 13.01
CA LEU A 79 11.51 -4.94 11.65
C LEU A 79 10.75 -6.21 11.24
N ALA A 80 10.71 -7.23 12.11
CA ALA A 80 9.97 -8.46 11.85
C ALA A 80 8.46 -8.20 11.65
N ALA A 81 7.87 -7.32 12.45
CA ALA A 81 6.46 -6.94 12.31
C ALA A 81 6.20 -6.20 10.98
N ILE A 82 7.10 -5.29 10.58
CA ILE A 82 6.99 -4.57 9.30
C ILE A 82 7.16 -5.52 8.12
N THR A 83 8.15 -6.43 8.16
CA THR A 83 8.38 -7.40 7.09
C THR A 83 7.19 -8.34 6.91
N ALA A 84 6.54 -8.74 8.00
CA ALA A 84 5.31 -9.54 7.95
C ALA A 84 4.11 -8.81 7.31
N CYS A 85 4.14 -7.47 7.21
CA CYS A 85 3.13 -6.69 6.50
C CYS A 85 3.43 -6.52 5.00
N SER A 86 4.67 -6.73 4.57
CA SER A 86 5.11 -6.50 3.20
C SER A 86 5.09 -7.74 2.31
N GLU A 87 4.92 -8.92 2.92
CA GLU A 87 4.66 -10.20 2.24
C GLU A 87 3.15 -10.40 2.04
#